data_AF-A0A2T6FJB6-F1
#
_entry.id   AF-A0A2T6FJB6-F1
#
_cell.length_a   1.000
_cell.length_b   1.000
_cell.length_c   1.000
_cell.angle_alpha   90.00
_cell.angle_beta   90.00
_cell.angle_gamma   90.00
#
_symmetry.space_group_name_H-M   'P 1'
#
loop_
_entity.id
_entity.type
_entity.pdbx_description
1 polymer ?
#
loop_
_entity_poly.entity_id
_entity_poly.type
_entity_poly.pdbx_seq_one_letter_code
_entity_poly.pdbx_strand_id
1 'polypeptide(L)'
;MIKQLMRTAAMVLAMASSSAFALPVDLGTASNYTLLSHGTNIWHGQPLYGNLELGSEAEIYGNVGVRNTLNMAHGSVIHGNADFGSLTQNPGSSINGTKAVQGAGFWDALYADLKGASQSAKALSGTNKGYINTTQTFNRQGDVSVFNILGLNLSAGKSLTLKGNVDDVFIVNVDYFGFILGGGAAIILDGISAENVLFNVHGILNNGHVNVAAGSMQGTYIAPDGYFQLGDGLTLDGVRFLGAGISGNLQTVHGFEPPPVVTVPEPSALLLLGLGLIGLSLVRRRV
;
A
#
# COMPACT_ATOMS: atom_id res chain seq x y z
N MET A 1 30.11 -51.43 -29.29
CA MET A 1 29.76 -50.15 -29.93
C MET A 1 28.56 -49.47 -29.21
N ILE A 2 28.52 -49.48 -27.87
CA ILE A 2 27.39 -49.01 -27.03
C ILE A 2 27.94 -48.27 -25.79
N LYS A 3 28.91 -47.35 -25.95
CA LYS A 3 29.56 -46.67 -24.81
C LYS A 3 29.73 -45.15 -24.96
N GLN A 4 29.12 -44.52 -25.96
CA GLN A 4 29.42 -43.12 -26.30
C GLN A 4 28.22 -42.17 -26.39
N LEU A 5 27.04 -42.56 -25.88
CA LEU A 5 25.81 -41.77 -26.00
C LEU A 5 25.27 -41.25 -24.66
N MET A 6 26.16 -40.89 -23.74
CA MET A 6 25.78 -40.46 -22.37
C MET A 6 26.58 -39.24 -21.87
N ARG A 7 26.84 -38.23 -22.72
CA ARG A 7 27.61 -37.04 -22.30
C ARG A 7 27.06 -35.66 -22.70
N THR A 8 25.86 -35.54 -23.25
CA THR A 8 25.39 -34.22 -23.69
C THR A 8 23.92 -34.00 -23.34
N ALA A 9 23.68 -33.65 -22.07
CA ALA A 9 22.44 -33.00 -21.64
C ALA A 9 22.67 -32.26 -20.30
N ALA A 10 23.70 -31.43 -20.20
CA ALA A 10 23.73 -30.38 -19.19
C ALA A 10 22.93 -29.19 -19.75
N MET A 11 21.60 -29.33 -19.74
CA MET A 11 20.68 -28.26 -20.10
C MET A 11 20.75 -27.21 -18.99
N VAL A 12 21.55 -26.16 -19.20
CA VAL A 12 21.65 -25.01 -18.32
C VAL A 12 20.33 -24.25 -18.44
N LEU A 13 19.37 -24.61 -17.58
CA LEU A 13 18.17 -23.83 -17.35
C LEU A 13 18.58 -22.64 -16.48
N ALA A 14 19.13 -21.60 -17.11
CA ALA A 14 19.30 -20.31 -16.47
C ALA A 14 17.89 -19.73 -16.26
N MET A 15 17.28 -20.08 -15.13
CA MET A 15 16.05 -19.43 -14.69
C MET A 15 16.37 -17.96 -14.49
N ALA A 16 15.87 -17.11 -15.39
CA ALA A 16 15.77 -15.69 -15.14
C ALA A 16 14.77 -15.51 -14.01
N SER A 17 15.25 -15.59 -12.77
CA SER A 17 14.49 -15.16 -11.60
C SER A 17 14.37 -13.64 -11.71
N SER A 18 13.23 -13.16 -12.20
CA SER A 18 12.85 -11.77 -12.03
C SER A 18 12.78 -11.50 -10.54
N SER A 19 13.72 -10.69 -10.03
CA SER A 19 13.69 -10.22 -8.66
C SER A 19 12.44 -9.37 -8.48
N ALA A 20 11.40 -9.91 -7.86
CA ALA A 20 10.31 -9.09 -7.38
C ALA A 20 10.83 -8.30 -6.18
N PHE A 21 11.08 -7.00 -6.37
CA PHE A 21 11.41 -6.12 -5.27
C PHE A 21 10.13 -5.75 -4.55
N ALA A 22 9.90 -6.34 -3.38
CA ALA A 22 8.93 -5.81 -2.45
C ALA A 22 9.53 -4.56 -1.79
N LEU A 23 8.67 -3.60 -1.41
CA LEU A 23 9.04 -2.56 -0.46
C LEU A 23 9.77 -3.21 0.73
N PRO A 24 10.87 -2.62 1.25
CA PRO A 24 11.55 -3.15 2.44
C PRO A 24 10.70 -3.00 3.71
N VAL A 25 9.52 -2.40 3.60
CA VAL A 25 8.53 -2.22 4.65
C VAL A 25 7.36 -3.14 4.35
N ASP A 26 7.18 -4.16 5.17
CA ASP A 26 6.06 -5.08 5.08
C ASP A 26 4.80 -4.41 5.67
N LEU A 27 3.78 -4.24 4.84
CA LEU A 27 2.47 -3.71 5.25
C LEU A 27 1.57 -4.81 5.87
N GLY A 28 2.03 -6.07 5.87
CA GLY A 28 1.26 -7.22 6.30
C GLY A 28 -0.07 -7.32 5.55
N THR A 29 -1.13 -7.62 6.28
CA THR A 29 -2.49 -7.74 5.73
C THR A 29 -3.07 -6.41 5.27
N ALA A 30 -2.52 -5.28 5.71
CA ALA A 30 -2.97 -3.94 5.29
C ALA A 30 -2.65 -3.66 3.81
N SER A 31 -1.70 -4.39 3.21
CA SER A 31 -1.40 -4.32 1.76
C SER A 31 -2.58 -4.69 0.87
N ASN A 32 -3.57 -5.43 1.39
CA ASN A 32 -4.73 -5.87 0.62
C ASN A 32 -5.73 -4.75 0.31
N TYR A 33 -5.59 -3.58 0.91
CA TYR A 33 -6.55 -2.48 0.81
C TYR A 33 -6.01 -1.31 -0.02
N THR A 34 -6.89 -0.67 -0.79
CA THR A 34 -6.66 0.66 -1.38
C THR A 34 -6.96 1.74 -0.37
N LEU A 35 -8.09 1.61 0.35
CA LEU A 35 -8.47 2.50 1.44
C LEU A 35 -8.65 1.67 2.71
N LEU A 36 -7.94 2.03 3.78
CA LEU A 36 -8.06 1.38 5.07
C LEU A 36 -8.23 2.44 6.17
N SER A 37 -9.34 2.34 6.89
CA SER A 37 -9.63 3.09 8.10
C SER A 37 -9.75 2.13 9.28
N HIS A 38 -8.63 1.86 9.95
CA HIS A 38 -8.53 0.78 10.95
C HIS A 38 -8.47 1.29 12.39
N GLY A 39 -8.53 2.61 12.59
CA GLY A 39 -8.08 3.29 13.80
C GLY A 39 -8.63 2.71 15.10
N THR A 40 -7.83 2.79 16.17
CA THR A 40 -8.23 2.28 17.48
C THR A 40 -9.07 3.31 18.24
N ASN A 41 -9.81 2.84 19.23
CA ASN A 41 -10.54 3.72 20.13
C ASN A 41 -9.52 4.61 20.87
N ILE A 42 -9.68 5.93 20.71
CA ILE A 42 -9.05 7.04 21.47
C ILE A 42 -7.88 7.72 20.74
N TRP A 43 -8.19 8.87 20.14
CA TRP A 43 -7.28 10.02 20.05
C TRP A 43 -7.94 11.19 20.80
N HIS A 44 -7.21 11.84 21.71
CA HIS A 44 -7.70 12.93 22.57
C HIS A 44 -9.05 12.67 23.30
N GLY A 45 -9.34 11.41 23.63
CA GLY A 45 -10.59 11.05 24.31
C GLY A 45 -11.84 11.05 23.40
N GLN A 46 -11.69 11.16 22.08
CA GLN A 46 -12.80 11.10 21.12
C GLN A 46 -12.89 9.71 20.47
N PRO A 47 -14.08 9.06 20.47
CA PRO A 47 -14.29 7.68 20.00
C PRO A 47 -14.48 7.55 18.48
N LEU A 48 -13.93 8.45 17.64
CA LEU A 48 -14.37 8.62 16.25
C LEU A 48 -13.40 8.12 15.16
N TYR A 49 -12.45 7.26 15.49
CA TYR A 49 -11.54 6.67 14.50
C TYR A 49 -12.06 5.30 14.01
N GLY A 50 -11.64 4.92 12.81
CA GLY A 50 -12.10 3.71 12.12
C GLY A 50 -13.29 3.93 11.18
N ASN A 51 -13.70 5.19 10.94
CA ASN A 51 -14.73 5.52 9.96
C ASN A 51 -14.11 5.82 8.59
N LEU A 52 -14.82 5.45 7.53
CA LEU A 52 -14.58 5.93 6.17
C LEU A 52 -15.85 6.63 5.69
N GLU A 53 -15.75 7.92 5.42
CA GLU A 53 -16.84 8.74 4.90
C GLU A 53 -16.57 9.13 3.45
N LEU A 54 -17.39 8.62 2.53
CA LEU A 54 -17.41 9.05 1.14
C LEU A 54 -18.51 10.12 1.01
N GLY A 55 -18.12 11.38 0.91
CA GLY A 55 -19.05 12.52 0.87
C GLY A 55 -19.65 12.82 -0.50
N SER A 56 -19.17 12.17 -1.56
CA SER A 56 -19.57 12.34 -2.96
C SER A 56 -19.73 10.99 -3.67
N GLU A 57 -20.25 11.01 -4.90
CA GLU A 57 -20.27 9.84 -5.79
C GLU A 57 -18.84 9.41 -6.11
N ALA A 58 -18.33 8.43 -5.34
CA ALA A 58 -16.96 7.94 -5.43
C ALA A 58 -16.90 6.60 -6.16
N GLU A 59 -16.00 6.44 -7.12
CA GLU A 59 -15.60 5.15 -7.70
C GLU A 59 -14.25 4.71 -7.14
N ILE A 60 -14.23 3.61 -6.40
CA ILE A 60 -13.01 3.10 -5.75
C ILE A 60 -12.63 1.76 -6.39
N TYR A 61 -11.48 1.71 -7.04
CA TYR A 61 -10.92 0.51 -7.65
C TYR A 61 -9.93 -0.15 -6.69
N GLY A 62 -10.38 -1.23 -6.05
CA GLY A 62 -9.64 -2.01 -5.05
C GLY A 62 -10.40 -2.19 -3.74
N ASN A 63 -9.81 -2.93 -2.80
CA ASN A 63 -10.50 -3.30 -1.57
C ASN A 63 -10.55 -2.15 -0.57
N VAL A 64 -11.61 -2.12 0.24
CA VAL A 64 -11.86 -1.11 1.27
C VAL A 64 -12.02 -1.78 2.64
N GLY A 65 -11.30 -1.29 3.65
CA GLY A 65 -11.35 -1.81 5.02
C GLY A 65 -11.74 -0.70 6.00
N VAL A 66 -12.75 -0.91 6.84
CA VAL A 66 -13.28 0.12 7.74
C VAL A 66 -13.68 -0.43 9.11
N ARG A 67 -12.92 -0.16 10.17
CA ARG A 67 -13.15 -0.75 11.49
C ARG A 67 -14.54 -0.49 12.04
N ASN A 68 -15.03 0.74 11.92
CA ASN A 68 -16.27 1.18 12.55
C ASN A 68 -17.39 1.33 11.51
N THR A 69 -17.51 2.48 10.86
CA THR A 69 -18.61 2.72 9.90
C THR A 69 -18.06 3.06 8.52
N LEU A 70 -18.39 2.22 7.54
CA LEU A 70 -18.28 2.55 6.12
C LEU A 70 -19.54 3.32 5.70
N ASN A 71 -19.40 4.63 5.47
CA ASN A 71 -20.48 5.50 5.02
C ASN A 71 -20.30 5.84 3.54
N MET A 72 -21.18 5.31 2.70
CA MET A 72 -21.15 5.50 1.25
C MET A 72 -22.21 6.52 0.84
N ALA A 73 -21.81 7.60 0.17
CA ALA A 73 -22.72 8.57 -0.45
C ALA A 73 -23.53 7.95 -1.60
N HIS A 74 -24.51 8.71 -2.08
CA HIS A 74 -25.32 8.33 -3.24
C HIS A 74 -24.42 8.04 -4.45
N GLY A 75 -24.74 6.98 -5.20
CA GLY A 75 -24.00 6.59 -6.40
C GLY A 75 -22.60 6.01 -6.18
N SER A 76 -22.04 6.03 -4.95
CA SER A 76 -20.67 5.54 -4.71
C SER A 76 -20.52 4.05 -5.04
N VAL A 77 -19.46 3.66 -5.75
CA VAL A 77 -19.17 2.28 -6.14
C VAL A 77 -17.80 1.85 -5.63
N ILE A 78 -17.73 0.70 -4.96
CA ILE A 78 -16.47 0.02 -4.64
C ILE A 78 -16.31 -1.16 -5.60
N HIS A 79 -15.31 -1.11 -6.47
CA HIS A 79 -14.89 -2.18 -7.37
C HIS A 79 -13.85 -3.08 -6.67
N GLY A 80 -14.31 -3.76 -5.61
CA GLY A 80 -13.46 -4.61 -4.77
C GLY A 80 -14.24 -5.17 -3.58
N ASN A 81 -13.54 -5.87 -2.69
CA ASN A 81 -14.10 -6.34 -1.43
C ASN A 81 -14.23 -5.17 -0.43
N ALA A 82 -15.20 -5.25 0.46
CA ALA A 82 -15.38 -4.34 1.56
C ALA A 82 -15.47 -5.11 2.88
N ASP A 83 -14.49 -4.89 3.75
CA ASP A 83 -14.49 -5.33 5.14
C ASP A 83 -14.90 -4.16 6.03
N PHE A 84 -15.92 -4.32 6.88
CA PHE A 84 -16.41 -3.22 7.70
C PHE A 84 -16.92 -3.65 9.09
N GLY A 85 -16.97 -2.74 10.05
CA GLY A 85 -17.70 -2.95 11.32
C GLY A 85 -19.21 -2.80 11.14
N SER A 86 -19.61 -1.74 10.44
CA SER A 86 -20.98 -1.40 10.07
C SER A 86 -21.00 -0.67 8.72
N LEU A 87 -22.14 -0.72 8.04
CA LEU A 87 -22.29 -0.18 6.69
C LEU A 87 -23.51 0.75 6.63
N THR A 88 -23.30 1.97 6.16
CA THR A 88 -24.34 2.90 5.71
C THR A 88 -24.21 3.07 4.21
N GLN A 89 -25.15 2.50 3.46
CA GLN A 89 -25.14 2.46 2.00
C GLN A 89 -26.31 3.29 1.45
N ASN A 90 -26.04 4.50 0.95
CA ASN A 90 -27.09 5.39 0.40
C ASN A 90 -27.62 4.91 -0.97
N PRO A 91 -28.79 5.37 -1.43
CA PRO A 91 -29.35 4.99 -2.72
C PRO A 91 -28.36 5.12 -3.89
N GLY A 92 -28.36 4.11 -4.78
CA GLY A 92 -27.48 4.06 -5.95
C GLY A 92 -26.04 3.62 -5.66
N SER A 93 -25.61 3.58 -4.41
CA SER A 93 -24.27 3.08 -4.08
C SER A 93 -24.20 1.55 -4.15
N SER A 94 -23.02 0.98 -4.41
CA SER A 94 -22.81 -0.46 -4.55
C SER A 94 -21.38 -0.91 -4.19
N ILE A 95 -21.24 -2.19 -3.88
CA ILE A 95 -19.93 -2.85 -3.64
C ILE A 95 -19.93 -4.08 -4.56
N ASN A 96 -19.02 -4.08 -5.52
CA ASN A 96 -18.85 -5.09 -6.56
C ASN A 96 -17.80 -6.12 -6.13
N GLY A 97 -18.01 -6.71 -4.96
CA GLY A 97 -17.14 -7.72 -4.36
C GLY A 97 -17.76 -8.29 -3.10
N THR A 98 -16.93 -8.94 -2.28
CA THR A 98 -17.39 -9.52 -1.00
C THR A 98 -17.65 -8.43 0.02
N LYS A 99 -18.79 -8.50 0.70
CA LYS A 99 -19.12 -7.65 1.86
C LYS A 99 -18.95 -8.47 3.13
N ALA A 100 -18.05 -8.10 4.02
CA ALA A 100 -17.76 -8.86 5.22
C ALA A 100 -17.78 -7.96 6.46
N VAL A 101 -18.55 -8.38 7.47
CA VAL A 101 -18.51 -7.75 8.80
C VAL A 101 -17.39 -8.39 9.60
N GLN A 102 -16.45 -7.58 10.09
CA GLN A 102 -15.27 -8.06 10.80
C GLN A 102 -15.29 -7.67 12.28
N GLY A 103 -14.73 -8.53 13.13
CA GLY A 103 -14.66 -8.33 14.58
C GLY A 103 -13.41 -7.56 15.04
N ALA A 104 -13.37 -7.19 16.33
CA ALA A 104 -12.28 -6.41 16.92
C ALA A 104 -10.89 -7.03 16.70
N GLY A 105 -10.75 -8.36 16.86
CA GLY A 105 -9.45 -9.03 16.70
C GLY A 105 -8.87 -8.93 15.29
N PHE A 106 -9.71 -8.89 14.26
CA PHE A 106 -9.29 -8.65 12.88
C PHE A 106 -8.71 -7.24 12.72
N TRP A 107 -9.41 -6.23 13.24
CA TRP A 107 -8.98 -4.83 13.17
C TRP A 107 -7.75 -4.53 14.01
N ASP A 108 -7.61 -5.18 15.17
CA ASP A 108 -6.44 -5.04 16.03
C ASP A 108 -5.18 -5.64 15.37
N ALA A 109 -5.33 -6.75 14.63
CA ALA A 109 -4.25 -7.31 13.82
C ALA A 109 -3.84 -6.36 12.67
N LEU A 110 -4.82 -5.81 11.93
CA LEU A 110 -4.54 -4.82 10.87
C LEU A 110 -3.86 -3.54 11.41
N TYR A 111 -4.30 -3.05 12.58
CA TYR A 111 -3.65 -1.92 13.25
C TYR A 111 -2.20 -2.27 13.61
N ALA A 112 -1.95 -3.46 14.18
CA ALA A 112 -0.62 -3.90 14.56
C ALA A 112 0.31 -4.01 13.34
N ASP A 113 -0.17 -4.61 12.24
CA ASP A 113 0.58 -4.70 10.96
C ASP A 113 0.97 -3.30 10.47
N LEU A 114 0.01 -2.38 10.35
CA LEU A 114 0.29 -1.04 9.83
C LEU A 114 1.18 -0.22 10.78
N LYS A 115 0.99 -0.37 12.08
CA LYS A 115 1.82 0.29 13.09
C LYS A 115 3.26 -0.22 13.04
N GLY A 116 3.43 -1.53 12.90
CA GLY A 116 4.74 -2.16 12.70
C GLY A 116 5.43 -1.69 11.42
N ALA A 117 4.68 -1.59 10.32
CA ALA A 117 5.17 -1.05 9.06
C ALA A 117 5.67 0.39 9.20
N SER A 118 4.88 1.26 9.85
CA SER A 118 5.24 2.66 10.12
C SER A 118 6.50 2.78 10.99
N GLN A 119 6.62 1.96 12.03
CA GLN A 119 7.82 1.91 12.88
C GLN A 119 9.05 1.42 12.11
N SER A 120 8.88 0.43 11.23
CA SER A 120 9.95 -0.12 10.39
C SER A 120 10.45 0.90 9.38
N ALA A 121 9.55 1.60 8.69
CA ALA A 121 9.86 2.70 7.79
C ALA A 121 10.60 3.83 8.51
N LYS A 122 10.14 4.21 9.72
CA LYS A 122 10.79 5.23 10.56
C LYS A 122 12.21 4.84 10.99
N ALA A 123 12.46 3.56 11.23
CA ALA A 123 13.77 3.06 11.67
C ALA A 123 14.84 3.10 10.57
N LEU A 124 14.45 3.26 9.30
CA LEU A 124 15.39 3.38 8.19
C LEU A 124 16.15 4.70 8.24
N SER A 125 17.48 4.62 8.08
CA SER A 125 18.33 5.80 7.97
C SER A 125 18.10 6.50 6.64
N GLY A 126 17.97 7.83 6.65
CA GLY A 126 17.65 8.61 5.46
C GLY A 126 18.21 10.02 5.48
N THR A 127 18.11 10.71 4.33
CA THR A 127 18.56 12.09 4.19
C THR A 127 17.49 13.05 4.73
N ASN A 128 17.89 13.94 5.64
CA ASN A 128 17.00 15.00 6.14
C ASN A 128 16.80 16.08 5.07
N LYS A 129 15.54 16.44 4.80
CA LYS A 129 15.15 17.44 3.80
C LYS A 129 14.41 18.65 4.39
N GLY A 130 14.19 18.67 5.71
CA GLY A 130 13.53 19.77 6.39
C GLY A 130 12.04 19.85 6.07
N TYR A 131 11.47 21.06 6.09
CA TYR A 131 10.07 21.29 5.77
C TYR A 131 9.89 21.59 4.27
N ILE A 132 8.94 20.93 3.62
CA ILE A 132 8.73 21.04 2.17
C ILE A 132 7.57 22.00 1.89
N ASN A 133 7.89 23.20 1.41
CA ASN A 133 6.90 24.24 1.07
C ASN A 133 7.15 24.94 -0.28
N THR A 134 8.07 24.40 -1.07
CA THR A 134 8.45 24.82 -2.41
C THR A 134 8.54 23.60 -3.32
N THR A 135 8.56 23.83 -4.63
CA THR A 135 8.80 22.73 -5.57
C THR A 135 10.17 22.11 -5.32
N GLN A 136 10.22 20.79 -5.16
CA GLN A 136 11.45 20.05 -4.92
C GLN A 136 11.48 18.74 -5.70
N THR A 137 12.70 18.26 -5.96
CA THR A 137 12.95 16.95 -6.54
C THR A 137 13.85 16.14 -5.63
N PHE A 138 13.42 14.94 -5.29
CA PHE A 138 14.21 13.93 -4.61
C PHE A 138 14.69 12.91 -5.63
N ASN A 139 16.00 12.82 -5.82
CA ASN A 139 16.63 11.85 -6.71
C ASN A 139 16.97 10.57 -5.95
N ARG A 140 17.00 9.43 -6.64
CA ARG A 140 17.42 8.12 -6.10
C ARG A 140 18.74 8.21 -5.29
N GLN A 141 18.79 7.52 -4.14
CA GLN A 141 19.96 7.39 -3.25
C GLN A 141 20.28 5.92 -2.95
N GLY A 142 20.74 5.16 -3.95
CA GLY A 142 21.01 3.72 -3.81
C GLY A 142 19.75 2.87 -4.00
N ASP A 143 19.74 1.64 -3.50
CA ASP A 143 18.63 0.69 -3.75
C ASP A 143 17.31 1.10 -3.10
N VAL A 144 17.39 1.76 -1.94
CA VAL A 144 16.24 2.33 -1.23
C VAL A 144 16.56 3.78 -0.90
N SER A 145 15.76 4.71 -1.42
CA SER A 145 15.92 6.14 -1.19
C SER A 145 15.05 6.58 -0.02
N VAL A 146 15.67 6.87 1.12
CA VAL A 146 14.94 7.27 2.33
C VAL A 146 15.13 8.77 2.59
N PHE A 147 14.02 9.49 2.72
CA PHE A 147 14.00 10.92 3.02
C PHE A 147 13.20 11.18 4.28
N ASN A 148 13.76 11.98 5.18
CA ASN A 148 13.08 12.44 6.38
C ASN A 148 12.71 13.90 6.22
N ILE A 149 11.42 14.21 6.27
CA ILE A 149 10.89 15.57 6.23
C ILE A 149 10.22 15.92 7.54
N LEU A 150 10.30 17.19 7.91
CA LEU A 150 9.54 17.72 9.04
C LEU A 150 8.05 17.74 8.73
N GLY A 151 7.68 18.03 7.49
CA GLY A 151 6.31 18.21 7.05
C GLY A 151 6.24 18.62 5.59
N LEU A 152 5.03 18.63 5.05
CA LEU A 152 4.77 19.00 3.66
C LEU A 152 3.58 19.96 3.61
N ASN A 153 3.76 21.12 2.99
CA ASN A 153 2.68 22.06 2.68
C ASN A 153 2.90 22.66 1.31
N LEU A 154 2.32 22.01 0.31
CA LEU A 154 2.39 22.42 -1.08
C LEU A 154 1.05 23.00 -1.50
N SER A 155 1.12 24.15 -2.17
CA SER A 155 -0.04 24.87 -2.69
C SER A 155 0.34 25.66 -3.95
N ALA A 156 -0.67 26.21 -4.65
CA ALA A 156 -0.47 27.04 -5.84
C ALA A 156 0.38 26.34 -6.93
N GLY A 157 0.05 25.09 -7.23
CA GLY A 157 0.72 24.29 -8.26
C GLY A 157 2.13 23.77 -7.91
N LYS A 158 2.61 23.97 -6.68
CA LYS A 158 3.91 23.43 -6.25
C LYS A 158 3.91 21.90 -6.17
N SER A 159 5.06 21.28 -6.37
CA SER A 159 5.16 19.83 -6.41
C SER A 159 6.35 19.25 -5.65
N LEU A 160 6.19 18.01 -5.19
CA LEU A 160 7.32 17.16 -4.81
C LEU A 160 7.45 16.07 -5.86
N THR A 161 8.57 16.07 -6.58
CA THR A 161 8.88 15.03 -7.56
C THR A 161 9.85 14.02 -6.96
N LEU A 162 9.50 12.73 -7.03
CA LEU A 162 10.43 11.63 -6.77
C LEU A 162 10.92 11.14 -8.14
N LYS A 163 12.24 11.08 -8.34
CA LYS A 163 12.85 10.76 -9.63
C LYS A 163 13.77 9.55 -9.55
N GLY A 164 13.47 8.55 -10.38
CA GLY A 164 14.16 7.27 -10.42
C GLY A 164 13.78 6.43 -11.64
N ASN A 165 14.03 5.12 -11.55
CA ASN A 165 13.60 4.08 -12.47
C ASN A 165 12.44 3.27 -11.86
N VAL A 166 11.83 2.40 -12.68
CA VAL A 166 10.58 1.72 -12.31
C VAL A 166 10.71 0.87 -11.05
N ASP A 167 11.88 0.26 -10.87
CA ASP A 167 12.22 -0.63 -9.76
C ASP A 167 12.78 0.12 -8.52
N ASP A 168 12.94 1.44 -8.58
CA ASP A 168 13.51 2.21 -7.48
C ASP A 168 12.51 2.37 -6.34
N VAL A 169 12.97 2.16 -5.11
CA VAL A 169 12.14 2.32 -3.92
C VAL A 169 12.37 3.68 -3.26
N PHE A 170 11.28 4.35 -2.89
CA PHE A 170 11.30 5.60 -2.15
C PHE A 170 10.50 5.49 -0.86
N ILE A 171 11.09 5.94 0.25
CA ILE A 171 10.43 6.04 1.54
C ILE A 171 10.58 7.48 2.05
N VAL A 172 9.44 8.15 2.26
CA VAL A 172 9.38 9.51 2.78
C VAL A 172 8.75 9.47 4.17
N ASN A 173 9.59 9.60 5.19
CA ASN A 173 9.17 9.70 6.58
C ASN A 173 8.80 11.15 6.91
N VAL A 174 7.59 11.37 7.43
CA VAL A 174 7.03 12.68 7.79
C VAL A 174 6.82 12.71 9.30
N ASP A 175 7.65 13.43 10.05
CA ASP A 175 7.75 13.25 11.53
C ASP A 175 7.06 14.33 12.37
N TYR A 176 6.86 15.55 11.85
CA TYR A 176 6.51 16.70 12.70
C TYR A 176 5.20 17.41 12.37
N PHE A 177 5.11 18.10 11.23
CA PHE A 177 4.10 19.12 10.97
C PHE A 177 3.36 18.88 9.67
N GLY A 178 2.26 18.13 9.75
CA GLY A 178 1.22 18.11 8.73
C GLY A 178 1.63 17.54 7.37
N PHE A 179 0.64 17.02 6.67
CA PHE A 179 0.75 16.65 5.27
C PHE A 179 -0.36 17.38 4.54
N ILE A 180 0.00 18.51 3.92
CA ILE A 180 -0.94 19.46 3.33
C ILE A 180 -0.68 19.62 1.83
N LEU A 181 -1.70 19.33 1.04
CA LEU A 181 -1.69 19.54 -0.41
C LEU A 181 -2.94 20.34 -0.78
N GLY A 182 -2.79 21.40 -1.56
CA GLY A 182 -3.94 22.17 -2.04
C GLY A 182 -3.64 22.97 -3.29
N GLY A 183 -4.65 23.65 -3.84
CA GLY A 183 -4.46 24.61 -4.95
C GLY A 183 -3.68 24.05 -6.14
N GLY A 184 -3.97 22.81 -6.55
CA GLY A 184 -3.33 22.13 -7.68
C GLY A 184 -1.92 21.59 -7.40
N ALA A 185 -1.52 21.46 -6.14
CA ALA A 185 -0.25 20.85 -5.78
C ALA A 185 -0.17 19.36 -6.18
N ALA A 186 1.04 18.83 -6.33
CA ALA A 186 1.21 17.45 -6.79
C ALA A 186 2.36 16.70 -6.12
N ILE A 187 2.15 15.41 -5.89
CA ILE A 187 3.22 14.42 -5.70
C ILE A 187 3.40 13.71 -7.05
N ILE A 188 4.59 13.83 -7.64
CA ILE A 188 4.87 13.38 -9.01
C ILE A 188 5.91 12.27 -8.96
N LEU A 189 5.62 11.15 -9.62
CA LEU A 189 6.59 10.08 -9.81
C LEU A 189 7.17 10.16 -11.23
N ASP A 190 8.46 10.47 -11.32
CA ASP A 190 9.20 10.53 -12.58
C ASP A 190 10.01 9.25 -12.75
N GLY A 191 9.44 8.30 -13.49
CA GLY A 191 10.05 7.03 -13.86
C GLY A 191 9.90 5.91 -12.84
N ILE A 192 9.16 6.09 -11.74
CA ILE A 192 9.04 5.13 -10.62
C ILE A 192 7.64 4.51 -10.58
N SER A 193 7.50 3.22 -10.25
CA SER A 193 6.20 2.61 -9.97
C SER A 193 5.62 3.12 -8.65
N ALA A 194 4.34 3.48 -8.63
CA ALA A 194 3.70 4.03 -7.45
C ALA A 194 3.68 3.04 -6.26
N GLU A 195 3.66 1.73 -6.53
CA GLU A 195 3.73 0.69 -5.49
C GLU A 195 5.09 0.67 -4.76
N ASN A 196 6.13 1.26 -5.35
CA ASN A 196 7.48 1.36 -4.79
C ASN A 196 7.70 2.64 -3.98
N VAL A 197 6.64 3.41 -3.73
CA VAL A 197 6.69 4.68 -2.99
C VAL A 197 5.84 4.60 -1.73
N LEU A 198 6.47 4.88 -0.59
CA LEU A 198 5.82 4.95 0.72
C LEU A 198 6.01 6.31 1.37
N PHE A 199 4.91 7.00 1.67
CA PHE A 199 4.84 8.13 2.58
C PHE A 199 4.40 7.64 3.96
N ASN A 200 5.33 7.63 4.91
CA ASN A 200 5.09 7.23 6.29
C ASN A 200 4.87 8.47 7.15
N VAL A 201 3.61 8.79 7.44
CA VAL A 201 3.23 9.90 8.31
C VAL A 201 3.18 9.41 9.74
N HIS A 202 4.13 9.87 10.55
CA HIS A 202 4.33 9.43 11.92
C HIS A 202 4.68 10.59 12.84
N GLY A 203 4.75 10.29 14.15
CA GLY A 203 5.20 11.26 15.15
C GLY A 203 4.05 11.84 15.97
N ILE A 204 4.37 12.27 17.18
CA ILE A 204 3.38 12.58 18.24
C ILE A 204 2.43 13.73 17.84
N LEU A 205 2.90 14.66 17.01
CA LEU A 205 2.13 15.80 16.52
C LEU A 205 1.42 15.51 15.18
N ASN A 206 1.84 14.48 14.45
CA ASN A 206 1.16 13.99 13.26
C ASN A 206 0.06 12.98 13.57
N ASN A 207 -0.20 12.70 14.85
CA ASN A 207 -1.39 11.95 15.27
C ASN A 207 -2.72 12.63 14.85
N GLY A 208 -2.71 13.74 14.10
CA GLY A 208 -3.83 14.68 14.09
C GLY A 208 -4.32 15.26 12.76
N HIS A 209 -3.84 14.82 11.58
CA HIS A 209 -4.52 14.95 10.27
C HIS A 209 -3.51 15.06 9.10
N VAL A 210 -3.77 14.31 8.04
CA VAL A 210 -3.33 14.56 6.67
C VAL A 210 -4.47 15.31 5.98
N ASN A 211 -4.25 16.51 5.48
CA ASN A 211 -5.28 17.34 4.87
C ASN A 211 -4.91 17.67 3.43
N VAL A 212 -5.60 17.05 2.49
CA VAL A 212 -5.35 17.23 1.07
C VAL A 212 -6.59 17.84 0.47
N ALA A 213 -6.57 19.12 0.09
CA ALA A 213 -7.73 19.81 -0.43
C ALA A 213 -8.01 19.53 -1.91
N ALA A 214 -6.97 19.55 -2.76
CA ALA A 214 -7.04 19.30 -4.21
C ALA A 214 -5.63 19.12 -4.76
N GLY A 215 -5.47 18.34 -5.83
CA GLY A 215 -4.15 18.06 -6.41
C GLY A 215 -4.03 16.70 -7.09
N SER A 216 -2.79 16.24 -7.27
CA SER A 216 -2.49 14.89 -7.75
C SER A 216 -1.59 14.16 -6.76
N MET A 217 -1.91 12.89 -6.48
CA MET A 217 -1.15 12.04 -5.57
C MET A 217 -0.94 10.67 -6.18
N GLN A 218 0.23 10.10 -5.91
CA GLN A 218 0.60 8.74 -6.29
C GLN A 218 1.39 8.10 -5.15
N GLY A 219 1.26 6.79 -4.97
CA GLY A 219 2.00 6.02 -3.97
C GLY A 219 1.18 5.55 -2.77
N THR A 220 1.85 4.87 -1.83
CA THR A 220 1.26 4.40 -0.58
C THR A 220 1.43 5.44 0.52
N TYR A 221 0.35 5.82 1.20
CA TYR A 221 0.33 6.76 2.31
C TYR A 221 -0.13 6.03 3.56
N ILE A 222 0.72 5.94 4.58
CA ILE A 222 0.40 5.32 5.86
C ILE A 222 0.41 6.35 6.98
N ALA A 223 -0.64 6.34 7.79
CA ALA A 223 -0.79 7.17 8.98
C ALA A 223 -1.58 6.37 10.04
N PRO A 224 -0.96 5.36 10.69
CA PRO A 224 -1.69 4.40 11.54
C PRO A 224 -2.43 5.05 12.71
N ASP A 225 -1.96 6.20 13.17
CA ASP A 225 -2.60 7.01 14.21
C ASP A 225 -3.13 8.35 13.68
N GLY A 226 -3.14 8.54 12.36
CA GLY A 226 -3.53 9.78 11.69
C GLY A 226 -4.83 9.66 10.90
N TYR A 227 -5.53 10.78 10.79
CA TYR A 227 -6.75 10.90 9.97
C TYR A 227 -6.41 11.43 8.58
N PHE A 228 -7.00 10.87 7.52
CA PHE A 228 -6.95 11.45 6.18
C PHE A 228 -8.21 12.24 5.89
N GLN A 229 -8.06 13.54 5.65
CA GLN A 229 -9.09 14.40 5.09
C GLN A 229 -8.75 14.68 3.62
N LEU A 230 -9.55 14.12 2.71
CA LEU A 230 -9.31 14.14 1.28
C LEU A 230 -10.41 14.97 0.59
N GLY A 231 -10.04 16.14 0.09
CA GLY A 231 -10.92 17.11 -0.53
C GLY A 231 -11.27 16.75 -1.97
N ASP A 232 -12.14 17.58 -2.53
CA ASP A 232 -12.63 17.44 -3.89
C ASP A 232 -11.55 17.84 -4.93
N GLY A 233 -11.65 17.28 -6.14
CA GLY A 233 -10.72 17.57 -7.24
C GLY A 233 -9.34 16.93 -7.07
N LEU A 234 -9.25 15.84 -6.30
CA LEU A 234 -8.05 15.00 -6.27
C LEU A 234 -8.00 14.04 -7.45
N THR A 235 -6.87 14.02 -8.13
CA THR A 235 -6.50 12.94 -9.05
C THR A 235 -5.74 11.87 -8.27
N LEU A 236 -6.35 10.69 -8.14
CA LEU A 236 -5.88 9.59 -7.31
C LEU A 236 -5.65 8.34 -8.18
N ASP A 237 -4.44 8.26 -8.75
CA ASP A 237 -4.06 7.19 -9.67
C ASP A 237 -2.80 6.46 -9.17
N GLY A 238 -2.92 5.16 -8.91
CA GLY A 238 -1.89 4.37 -8.24
C GLY A 238 -1.68 4.81 -6.80
N VAL A 239 -2.75 4.94 -6.02
CA VAL A 239 -2.69 5.37 -4.63
C VAL A 239 -3.12 4.29 -3.65
N ARG A 240 -2.64 4.39 -2.42
CA ARG A 240 -3.18 3.66 -1.28
C ARG A 240 -3.17 4.55 -0.05
N PHE A 241 -4.28 4.61 0.68
CA PHE A 241 -4.39 5.37 1.94
C PHE A 241 -4.74 4.42 3.08
N LEU A 242 -3.81 4.27 4.02
CA LEU A 242 -3.98 3.40 5.18
C LEU A 242 -3.81 4.23 6.45
N GLY A 243 -4.88 4.44 7.22
CA GLY A 243 -4.77 5.20 8.45
C GLY A 243 -5.87 4.97 9.46
N ALA A 244 -5.86 5.80 10.50
CA ALA A 244 -6.79 5.68 11.60
C ALA A 244 -8.22 6.07 11.21
N GLY A 245 -8.37 6.99 10.26
CA GLY A 245 -9.67 7.49 9.80
C GLY A 245 -9.54 8.08 8.41
N ILE A 246 -10.61 8.06 7.63
CA ILE A 246 -10.64 8.71 6.31
C ILE A 246 -12.00 9.40 6.14
N SER A 247 -12.01 10.65 5.71
CA SER A 247 -13.20 11.31 5.17
C SER A 247 -12.81 12.10 3.95
N GLY A 248 -13.65 12.05 2.93
CA GLY A 248 -13.39 12.82 1.75
C GLY A 248 -14.49 12.82 0.72
N ASN A 249 -14.43 13.85 -0.14
CA ASN A 249 -15.22 13.96 -1.35
C ASN A 249 -14.41 13.36 -2.50
N LEU A 250 -14.26 12.03 -2.46
CA LEU A 250 -13.50 11.29 -3.46
C LEU A 250 -14.34 11.14 -4.74
N GLN A 251 -13.70 11.33 -5.91
CA GLN A 251 -14.34 11.13 -7.21
C GLN A 251 -13.98 9.75 -7.76
N THR A 252 -12.73 9.56 -8.19
CA THR A 252 -12.24 8.27 -8.67
C THR A 252 -10.92 7.95 -7.98
N VAL A 253 -10.79 6.75 -7.45
CA VAL A 253 -9.60 6.25 -6.76
C VAL A 253 -9.14 4.98 -7.46
N HIS A 254 -7.99 5.03 -8.12
CA HIS A 254 -7.33 3.84 -8.63
C HIS A 254 -6.26 3.38 -7.64
N GLY A 255 -6.53 2.23 -7.01
CA GLY A 255 -5.53 1.51 -6.24
C GLY A 255 -4.45 0.89 -7.11
N PHE A 256 -3.52 0.20 -6.48
CA PHE A 256 -2.66 -0.72 -7.23
C PHE A 256 -3.50 -1.89 -7.70
N GLU A 257 -3.33 -2.29 -8.97
CA GLU A 257 -3.91 -3.53 -9.43
C GLU A 257 -3.32 -4.66 -8.57
N PRO A 258 -4.14 -5.48 -7.91
CA PRO A 258 -3.60 -6.66 -7.26
C PRO A 258 -2.87 -7.47 -8.34
N PRO A 259 -1.64 -7.93 -8.07
CA PRO A 259 -0.91 -8.71 -9.05
C PRO A 259 -1.83 -9.86 -9.51
N PRO A 260 -1.88 -10.15 -10.82
CA PRO A 260 -2.74 -11.21 -11.33
C PRO A 260 -2.46 -12.46 -10.50
N VAL A 261 -3.51 -13.10 -10.00
CA VAL A 261 -3.37 -14.32 -9.20
C VAL A 261 -2.69 -15.35 -10.08
N VAL A 262 -1.36 -15.47 -9.95
CA VAL A 262 -0.60 -16.46 -10.67
C VAL A 262 -0.93 -17.77 -9.98
N THR A 263 -1.75 -18.59 -10.61
CA THR A 263 -1.92 -19.98 -10.19
C THR A 263 -0.60 -20.69 -10.48
N VAL A 264 0.34 -20.56 -9.56
CA VAL A 264 1.56 -21.36 -9.59
C VAL A 264 1.06 -22.81 -9.51
N PRO A 265 1.25 -23.64 -10.55
CA PRO A 265 0.93 -25.05 -10.46
C PRO A 265 1.64 -25.54 -9.21
N GLU A 266 0.91 -26.15 -8.28
CA GLU A 266 1.47 -26.64 -7.03
C GLU A 266 2.83 -27.27 -7.36
N PRO A 267 3.92 -26.79 -6.74
CA PRO A 267 5.25 -27.21 -7.13
C PRO A 267 5.21 -28.71 -7.20
N SER A 268 5.85 -29.27 -8.22
CA SER A 268 5.89 -30.72 -8.39
C SER A 268 6.71 -31.37 -7.27
N ALA A 269 6.73 -30.83 -6.05
CA ALA A 269 7.12 -31.44 -4.80
C ALA A 269 6.58 -32.86 -4.68
N LEU A 270 5.34 -33.15 -5.11
CA LEU A 270 4.85 -34.53 -5.19
C LEU A 270 5.59 -35.37 -6.24
N LEU A 271 5.94 -34.78 -7.39
CA LEU A 271 6.77 -35.44 -8.42
C LEU A 271 8.22 -35.59 -7.95
N LEU A 272 8.82 -34.59 -7.31
CA LEU A 272 10.19 -34.59 -6.78
C LEU A 272 10.32 -35.55 -5.61
N LEU A 273 9.32 -35.58 -4.72
CA LEU A 273 9.20 -36.59 -3.67
C LEU A 273 9.05 -37.98 -4.29
N GLY A 274 8.20 -38.13 -5.31
CA GLY A 274 8.03 -39.38 -6.06
C GLY A 274 9.33 -39.85 -6.72
N LEU A 275 10.05 -38.97 -7.40
CA LEU A 275 11.34 -39.26 -8.03
C LEU A 275 12.42 -39.56 -6.97
N GLY A 276 12.40 -38.87 -5.83
CA GLY A 276 13.26 -39.14 -4.69
C GLY A 276 13.04 -40.52 -4.10
N LEU A 277 11.77 -40.92 -3.91
CA LEU A 277 11.39 -42.26 -3.46
C LEU A 277 11.78 -43.35 -4.47
N ILE A 278 11.58 -43.11 -5.77
CA ILE A 278 12.04 -44.01 -6.82
C ILE A 278 13.57 -44.14 -6.79
N GLY A 279 14.30 -43.03 -6.67
CA GLY A 279 15.76 -43.03 -6.54
C GLY A 279 16.24 -43.87 -5.34
N LEU A 280 15.64 -43.67 -4.17
CA LEU A 280 15.93 -44.46 -2.96
C LEU A 280 15.62 -45.95 -3.15
N SER A 281 14.51 -46.28 -3.82
CA SER A 281 14.12 -47.67 -4.08
C SER A 281 15.09 -48.40 -5.01
N LEU A 282 15.68 -47.67 -5.98
CA LEU A 282 16.67 -48.21 -6.91
C LEU A 282 18.04 -48.40 -6.25
N VAL A 283 18.43 -47.51 -5.33
CA VAL A 283 19.69 -47.64 -4.57
C VAL A 283 19.63 -48.85 -3.61
N ARG A 284 18.48 -49.08 -2.96
CA ARG A 284 18.31 -50.19 -2.00
C ARG A 284 18.45 -51.59 -2.61
N ARG A 285 18.24 -51.76 -3.93
CA ARG A 285 18.39 -53.07 -4.61
C ARG A 285 19.83 -53.43 -4.99
N ARG A 286 20.79 -52.54 -4.76
CA ARG A 286 22.22 -52.75 -5.11
C ARG A 286 23.11 -53.02 -3.90
N VAL A 287 22.55 -53.10 -2.70
CA VAL A 287 23.20 -53.53 -1.45
C VAL A 287 22.57 -54.84 -1.04
#